data_AF-A0A1L5KXX1-F1
#
_entry.id   AF-A0A1L5KXX1-F1
#
_cell.length_a   1.000
_cell.length_b   1.000
_cell.length_c   1.000
_cell.angle_alpha   90.00
_cell.angle_beta   90.00
_cell.angle_gamma   90.00
#
_symmetry.space_group_name_H-M   'P 1'
#
loop_
_entity.id
_entity.type
_entity.pdbx_description
1 polymer ?
#
loop_
_entity_poly.entity_id
_entity_poly.type
_entity_poly.pdbx_seq_one_letter_code
_entity_poly.pdbx_strand_id
1 'polypeptide(L)' 'MSPDIGYCSIMDRTDRAPGLRDYKGLGLTDFHVVPHLGNPTMGQAARLIVERYSTELDLRALTDRQSLLVRDGGTTMLQS' A
#
# COMPACT_ATOMS: atom_id res chain seq x y z
N MET A 1 -7.58 -2.99 1.49
CA MET A 1 -8.31 -2.49 0.32
C MET A 1 -7.89 -3.23 -0.93
N SER A 2 -6.59 -3.42 -1.12
CA SER A 2 -6.00 -4.18 -2.22
C SER A 2 -6.45 -5.65 -2.29
N PRO A 3 -6.23 -6.32 -3.44
CA PRO A 3 -6.45 -7.76 -3.61
C PRO A 3 -5.50 -8.63 -2.78
N ASP A 4 -4.29 -8.13 -2.48
CA ASP A 4 -3.25 -8.82 -1.70
C ASP A 4 -2.49 -7.82 -0.80
N ILE A 5 -1.90 -8.28 0.30
CA ILE A 5 -1.08 -7.47 1.22
C ILE A 5 0.39 -7.91 1.31
N GLY A 6 0.82 -8.93 0.56
CA GLY A 6 2.19 -9.46 0.61
C GLY A 6 3.27 -8.44 0.22
N TYR A 7 2.93 -7.49 -0.66
CA TYR A 7 3.82 -6.41 -1.06
C TYR A 7 4.29 -5.54 0.12
N CYS A 8 3.47 -5.40 1.18
CA CYS A 8 3.79 -4.55 2.32
C CYS A 8 4.74 -5.22 3.33
N SER A 9 5.14 -6.48 3.13
CA SER A 9 6.09 -7.20 3.99
C SER A 9 7.49 -6.55 4.11
N ILE A 10 7.82 -5.63 3.20
CA ILE A 10 9.03 -4.79 3.28
C ILE A 10 8.90 -3.73 4.40
N MET A 11 7.67 -3.30 4.69
CA MET A 11 7.35 -2.31 5.72
C MET A 11 6.86 -2.98 7.02
N ASP A 12 5.97 -3.96 6.90
CA ASP A 12 5.31 -4.62 8.02
C ASP A 12 5.92 -5.99 8.32
N ARG A 13 6.11 -6.27 9.61
CA ARG A 13 6.66 -7.53 10.08
C ARG A 13 5.67 -8.68 9.99
N THR A 14 5.97 -9.68 9.16
CA THR A 14 5.16 -10.89 9.01
C THR A 14 5.19 -11.80 10.25
N ASP A 15 6.26 -11.75 11.05
CA ASP A 15 6.40 -12.54 12.27
C ASP A 15 5.42 -12.15 13.39
N ARG A 16 4.71 -11.03 13.24
CA ARG A 16 3.63 -10.60 14.14
C ARG A 16 2.34 -11.40 13.93
N ALA A 17 2.22 -12.14 12.83
CA ALA A 17 1.08 -12.98 12.51
C ALA A 17 1.53 -14.37 11.99
N PRO A 18 2.19 -15.20 12.84
CA PRO A 18 2.80 -16.45 12.40
C PRO A 18 1.79 -17.51 11.90
N GLY A 19 0.50 -17.35 12.20
CA GLY A 19 -0.57 -18.21 11.71
C GLY A 19 -1.17 -17.78 10.37
N LEU A 20 -0.82 -16.61 9.84
CA LEU A 20 -1.34 -16.11 8.58
C LEU A 20 -0.67 -16.85 7.41
N ARG A 21 -1.46 -17.55 6.60
CA ARG A 21 -0.98 -18.39 5.49
C ARG A 21 -1.44 -17.90 4.11
N ASP A 22 -2.40 -16.99 4.09
CA ASP A 22 -2.95 -16.38 2.87
C ASP A 22 -2.93 -14.85 3.08
N TYR A 23 -2.41 -14.14 2.09
CA TYR A 23 -2.25 -12.68 2.10
C TYR A 23 -3.30 -11.97 1.25
N LYS A 24 -4.33 -12.67 0.78
CA LYS A 24 -5.50 -12.04 0.15
C LYS A 24 -6.04 -10.91 1.03
N GLY A 25 -6.07 -9.73 0.43
CA GLY A 25 -6.70 -8.56 1.02
C GLY A 25 -8.22 -8.59 0.83
N LEU A 26 -8.87 -7.53 1.30
CA LEU A 26 -10.33 -7.41 1.20
C LEU A 26 -10.84 -7.22 -0.25
N GLY A 27 -9.97 -6.85 -1.20
CA GLY A 27 -10.35 -6.70 -2.61
C GLY A 27 -11.43 -5.64 -2.87
N LEU A 28 -11.42 -4.54 -2.11
CA LEU A 28 -12.33 -3.41 -2.33
C LEU A 28 -11.88 -2.51 -3.49
N THR A 29 -10.61 -2.61 -3.87
CA THR A 29 -9.99 -1.90 -4.98
C THR A 29 -9.03 -2.84 -5.70
N ASP A 30 -8.83 -2.63 -7.00
CA ASP A 30 -7.87 -3.42 -7.79
C ASP A 30 -6.40 -2.94 -7.64
N PHE A 31 -6.21 -1.75 -7.08
CA PHE A 31 -4.89 -1.16 -6.83
C PHE A 31 -4.40 -1.36 -5.38
N HIS A 32 -3.10 -1.10 -5.17
CA HIS A 32 -2.40 -1.27 -3.90
C HIS A 32 -1.92 0.07 -3.37
N VAL A 33 -2.29 0.42 -2.14
CA VAL A 33 -1.89 1.70 -1.53
C VAL A 33 -0.56 1.52 -0.80
N VAL A 34 0.41 2.38 -1.09
CA VAL A 34 1.70 2.41 -0.37
C VAL A 34 1.75 3.67 0.49
N PRO A 35 1.56 3.59 1.81
CA PRO A 35 1.56 4.76 2.67
C PRO A 35 2.99 5.27 2.94
N HIS A 36 3.08 6.41 3.64
CA HIS A 36 4.31 6.93 4.23
C HIS A 36 5.42 7.31 3.23
N LEU A 37 5.09 7.59 1.97
CA LEU A 37 6.08 8.06 1.01
C LEU A 37 6.74 9.35 1.52
N GLY A 38 8.07 9.34 1.62
CA GLY A 38 8.85 10.48 2.14
C GLY A 38 8.79 10.66 3.67
N ASN A 39 8.12 9.78 4.41
CA ASN A 39 8.12 9.82 5.87
C ASN A 39 9.54 9.51 6.44
N PRO A 40 9.98 10.15 7.54
CA PRO A 40 11.32 9.94 8.10
C PRO A 40 11.61 8.52 8.61
N THR A 41 10.58 7.80 9.09
CA THR A 41 10.72 6.46 9.67
C THR A 41 10.41 5.37 8.65
N MET A 42 9.35 5.54 7.86
CA MET A 42 8.81 4.50 6.97
C MET A 42 9.04 4.78 5.48
N GLY A 43 9.52 5.98 5.11
CA GLY A 43 9.67 6.40 3.72
C GLY A 43 10.67 5.56 2.93
N GLN A 44 11.70 5.02 3.57
CA GLN A 44 12.62 4.09 2.90
C GLN A 44 11.92 2.79 2.48
N ALA A 45 11.11 2.21 3.37
CA ALA A 45 10.34 1.00 3.05
C ALA A 45 9.30 1.29 1.96
N ALA A 46 8.58 2.42 2.05
CA ALA A 46 7.65 2.86 1.02
C ALA A 46 8.32 2.98 -0.35
N ARG A 47 9.51 3.61 -0.43
CA ARG A 47 10.28 3.72 -1.68
C ARG A 47 10.66 2.34 -2.23
N LEU A 48 11.15 1.44 -1.39
CA LEU A 48 11.55 0.09 -1.80
C LEU A 48 10.37 -0.73 -2.33
N ILE A 49 9.18 -0.58 -1.74
CA ILE A 49 7.95 -1.21 -2.25
C ILE A 49 7.63 -0.68 -3.65
N VAL A 50 7.67 0.65 -3.85
CA VAL A 50 7.40 1.26 -5.15
C VAL A 50 8.41 0.77 -6.20
N GLU A 51 9.70 0.79 -5.88
CA GLU A 51 10.76 0.34 -6.79
C GLU A 51 10.63 -1.14 -7.16
N ARG A 52 10.27 -1.99 -6.18
CA ARG A 52 10.18 -3.43 -6.41
C ARG A 52 8.95 -3.85 -7.20
N TYR A 53 7.81 -3.20 -6.98
CA TYR A 53 6.52 -3.72 -7.45
C TYR A 53 5.79 -2.83 -8.47
N SER A 54 6.26 -1.61 -8.77
CA SER A 54 5.55 -0.69 -9.68
C SER A 54 5.42 -1.18 -11.13
N THR A 55 6.22 -2.16 -11.56
CA THR A 55 6.12 -2.78 -12.88
C THR A 55 5.08 -3.89 -12.96
N GLU A 56 4.64 -4.42 -11.81
CA GLU A 56 3.75 -5.59 -11.70
C GLU A 56 2.40 -5.24 -11.06
N LEU A 57 2.37 -4.27 -10.15
CA LEU A 57 1.20 -3.87 -9.39
C LEU A 57 0.82 -2.41 -9.71
N ASP A 58 -0.49 -2.12 -9.78
CA ASP A 58 -0.98 -0.73 -9.78
C ASP A 58 -0.82 -0.16 -8.36
N LEU A 59 0.29 0.56 -8.14
CA LEU A 59 0.61 1.17 -6.85
C LEU A 59 0.10 2.62 -6.77
N ARG A 60 -0.57 2.95 -5.68
CA ARG A 60 -0.94 4.32 -5.29
C ARG A 60 -0.13 4.72 -4.06
N ALA A 61 1.02 5.35 -4.29
CA ALA A 61 1.87 5.82 -3.21
C ALA A 61 1.33 7.14 -2.62
N LEU A 62 1.25 7.21 -1.30
CA LEU A 62 0.72 8.35 -0.54
C LEU A 62 1.77 8.86 0.45
N THR A 63 1.88 10.17 0.57
CA THR A 63 2.49 10.81 1.74
C THR A 63 1.53 10.79 2.93
N ASP A 64 2.01 11.09 4.14
CA ASP A 64 1.17 11.19 5.34
C ASP A 64 0.12 12.32 5.28
N ARG A 65 0.28 13.24 4.33
CA ARG A 65 -0.63 14.37 4.09
C ARG A 65 -1.53 14.15 2.87
N GLN A 66 -1.68 12.89 2.44
CA GLN A 66 -2.53 12.52 1.33
C GLN A 66 -3.53 11.44 1.72
N SER A 67 -4.69 11.47 1.08
CA SER A 67 -5.69 10.40 1.16
C SER A 67 -6.30 10.15 -0.21
N LEU A 68 -6.90 8.96 -0.38
CA LEU A 68 -7.64 8.61 -1.59
C LEU A 68 -9.13 8.52 -1.27
N LEU A 69 -9.91 9.37 -1.91
CA LEU A 69 -11.35 9.20 -1.99
C LEU A 69 -11.67 8.21 -3.11
N VAL A 70 -12.30 7.09 -2.76
CA VAL A 70 -12.80 6.10 -3.73
C VAL A 70 -14.32 6.19 -3.75
N ARG A 71 -14.89 6.53 -4.89
CA ARG A 71 -16.34 6.73 -5.04
C ARG A 71 -16.77 6.53 -6.48
N ASP A 72 -17.89 5.83 -6.68
CA ASP A 72 -18.51 5.64 -7.99
C ASP A 72 -17.53 5.10 -9.06
N GLY A 73 -16.62 4.21 -8.65
CA GLY A 73 -15.58 3.62 -9.50
C GLY A 73 -14.37 4.51 -9.79
N GLY A 74 -14.38 5.77 -9.33
CA GLY A 74 -13.27 6.70 -9.48
C GLY A 74 -12.41 6.85 -8.23
N THR A 75 -11.21 7.41 -8.42
CA THR A 75 -10.30 7.78 -7.33
C THR A 75 -9.93 9.25 -7.41
N THR A 76 -9.95 9.96 -6.29
CA THR A 76 -9.45 11.35 -6.18
C THR A 76 -8.41 11.43 -5.07
N MET A 77 -7.23 11.96 -5.40
CA MET A 77 -6.20 12.27 -4.42
C MET A 77 -6.58 13.55 -3.68
N LEU A 78 -6.69 13.47 -2.37
CA LEU A 78 -6.91 14.62 -1.49
C LEU A 78 -5.59 14.93 -0.75
N GLN A 79 -5.37 16.20 -0.43
CA GLN A 79 -4.26 16.64 0.39
C GLN A 79 -4.79 17.32 1.66
N SER A 80 -4.11 17.11 2.78
CA SER A 80 -4.39 17.71 4.08
C SER A 80 -3.33 18.71 4.51
#